data_AF-A0A838DZ13-F1
#
_entry.id   AF-A0A838DZ13-F1
#
_cell.length_a   1.000
_cell.length_b   1.000
_cell.length_c   1.000
_cell.angle_alpha   90.00
_cell.angle_beta   90.00
_cell.angle_gamma   90.00
#
_symmetry.space_group_name_H-M   'P 1'
#
loop_
_entity.id
_entity.type
_entity.pdbx_description
1 polymer ?
#
loop_
_entity_poly.entity_id
_entity_poly.type
_entity_poly.pdbx_seq_one_letter_code
_entity_poly.pdbx_strand_id
1 'polypeptide(L)'
;MKANIQTLARAYQHLSAGEEFRVAIGNFMNEFFLYNTRQRQALIDDPIQMPEQPTEEQRQWAAFCAGAADYLARRYRLTCPVWALDPAYSLPDPWYMTGPFDNLVMRASLQKVAPEPWRKRNVFCSNRIFTNQHRSSKEPGNLQDLHQRRQAMLAEMSPEERATYVAEYNARVPSWMCISA
;
A
#
# COMPACT_ATOMS: atom_id res chain seq x y z
N MET A 1 6.20 25.40 -13.47
CA MET A 1 6.47 23.97 -13.70
C MET A 1 5.63 23.16 -12.74
N LYS A 2 4.70 22.33 -13.22
CA LYS A 2 4.12 21.30 -12.34
C LYS A 2 5.30 20.44 -11.87
N ALA A 3 5.45 20.26 -10.56
CA ALA A 3 6.40 19.31 -10.02
C ALA A 3 6.20 17.95 -10.72
N ASN A 4 7.25 17.14 -10.76
CA ASN A 4 7.25 15.84 -11.42
C ASN A 4 6.38 14.83 -10.62
N ILE A 5 5.07 15.09 -10.52
CA ILE A 5 4.12 14.37 -9.67
C ILE A 5 4.12 12.89 -10.07
N GLN A 6 4.29 12.03 -9.07
CA GLN A 6 4.32 10.57 -9.23
C GLN A 6 2.91 10.00 -9.10
N THR A 7 2.18 9.94 -10.21
CA THR A 7 0.84 9.32 -10.28
C THR A 7 0.93 7.80 -10.39
N LEU A 8 -0.19 7.11 -10.21
CA LEU A 8 -0.23 5.65 -10.40
C LEU A 8 0.05 5.24 -11.84
N ALA A 9 -0.37 6.05 -12.82
CA ALA A 9 -0.03 5.86 -14.23
C ALA A 9 1.48 5.93 -14.49
N ARG A 10 2.17 6.83 -13.81
CA ARG A 10 3.64 6.90 -13.89
C ARG A 10 4.32 5.75 -13.18
N ALA A 11 3.81 5.33 -12.04
CA ALA A 11 4.32 4.14 -11.38
C ALA A 11 4.23 2.92 -12.31
N TYR A 12 3.12 2.76 -13.04
CA TYR A 12 3.00 1.73 -14.09
C TYR A 12 4.08 1.87 -15.19
N GLN A 13 4.33 3.08 -15.69
CA GLN A 13 5.37 3.32 -16.70
C GLN A 13 6.76 2.92 -16.20
N HIS A 14 7.09 3.28 -14.95
CA HIS A 14 8.35 2.93 -14.32
C HIS A 14 8.49 1.42 -14.13
N LEU A 15 7.46 0.76 -13.59
CA LEU A 15 7.42 -0.70 -13.44
C LEU A 15 7.57 -1.41 -14.79
N SER A 16 6.87 -0.93 -15.83
CA SER A 16 6.93 -1.47 -17.19
C SER A 16 8.29 -1.28 -17.86
N ALA A 17 9.10 -0.33 -17.38
CA ALA A 17 10.47 -0.09 -17.81
C ALA A 17 11.51 -0.84 -16.96
N GLY A 18 11.07 -1.66 -15.99
CA GLY A 18 11.94 -2.46 -15.12
C GLY A 18 12.42 -1.75 -13.85
N GLU A 19 11.83 -0.60 -13.48
CA GLU A 19 12.10 0.05 -12.19
C GLU A 19 11.67 -0.86 -11.03
N GLU A 20 12.47 -0.88 -9.97
CA GLU A 20 12.17 -1.70 -8.81
C GLU A 20 10.84 -1.29 -8.16
N PHE A 21 10.07 -2.28 -7.73
CA PHE A 21 8.72 -2.09 -7.21
C PHE A 21 8.65 -1.08 -6.05
N ARG A 22 9.51 -1.21 -5.04
CA ARG A 22 9.52 -0.30 -3.88
C ARG A 22 9.91 1.11 -4.29
N VAL A 23 10.73 1.29 -5.33
CA VAL A 23 11.03 2.62 -5.86
C VAL A 23 9.82 3.22 -6.57
N ALA A 24 9.28 2.54 -7.59
CA ALA A 24 8.16 3.06 -8.39
C ALA A 24 6.89 3.30 -7.55
N ILE A 25 6.50 2.32 -6.73
CA ILE A 25 5.33 2.45 -5.86
C ILE A 25 5.63 3.33 -4.64
N GLY A 26 6.84 3.31 -4.10
CA GLY A 26 7.23 4.20 -3.00
C GLY A 26 7.14 5.67 -3.38
N ASN A 27 7.55 6.02 -4.60
CA ASN A 27 7.41 7.36 -5.15
C ASN A 27 5.94 7.80 -5.24
N PHE A 28 5.06 6.94 -5.76
CA PHE A 28 3.62 7.18 -5.75
C PHE A 28 3.05 7.30 -4.32
N MET A 29 3.49 6.43 -3.40
CA MET A 29 3.05 6.46 -2.00
C MET A 29 3.45 7.76 -1.29
N ASN A 30 4.61 8.33 -1.62
CA ASN A 30 5.01 9.63 -1.10
C ASN A 30 4.05 10.73 -1.57
N GLU A 31 3.62 10.73 -2.83
CA GLU A 31 2.60 11.65 -3.30
C GLU A 31 1.25 11.43 -2.60
N PHE A 32 0.81 10.17 -2.51
CA PHE A 32 -0.51 9.84 -2.01
C PHE A 32 -0.65 10.03 -0.49
N PHE A 33 0.39 9.72 0.28
CA PHE A 33 0.36 9.81 1.74
C PHE A 33 1.01 11.07 2.28
N LEU A 34 2.06 11.62 1.66
CA LEU A 34 2.80 12.75 2.26
C LEU A 34 2.44 14.06 1.57
N TYR A 35 2.74 14.18 0.27
CA TYR A 35 2.81 15.48 -0.39
C TYR A 35 1.45 15.99 -0.90
N ASN A 36 0.61 15.11 -1.43
CA ASN A 36 -0.61 15.47 -2.15
C ASN A 36 -1.89 14.87 -1.54
N THR A 37 -1.95 14.81 -0.21
CA THR A 37 -3.07 14.21 0.53
C THR A 37 -4.46 14.79 0.22
N ARG A 38 -4.53 16.06 -0.19
CA ARG A 38 -5.78 16.74 -0.62
C ARG A 38 -6.14 16.52 -2.09
N GLN A 39 -5.22 15.98 -2.89
CA GLN A 39 -5.36 15.79 -4.34
C GLN A 39 -5.23 14.31 -4.72
N ARG A 40 -5.51 13.39 -3.79
CA ARG A 40 -5.39 11.94 -3.98
C ARG A 40 -6.15 11.41 -5.19
N GLN A 41 -7.31 11.99 -5.50
CA GLN A 41 -8.10 11.61 -6.67
C GLN A 41 -7.30 11.79 -7.96
N ALA A 42 -6.68 12.95 -8.15
CA ALA A 42 -5.87 13.25 -9.32
C ALA A 42 -4.63 12.32 -9.48
N LEU A 43 -4.17 11.69 -8.38
CA LEU A 43 -3.04 10.74 -8.45
C LEU A 43 -3.42 9.38 -9.04
N ILE A 44 -4.71 9.06 -9.11
CA ILE A 44 -5.23 7.79 -9.63
C ILE A 44 -6.15 7.95 -10.85
N ASP A 45 -6.58 9.18 -11.18
CA ASP A 45 -7.52 9.44 -12.28
C ASP A 45 -6.94 9.10 -13.64
N ASP A 46 -5.66 9.42 -13.87
CA ASP A 46 -5.03 9.21 -15.17
C ASP A 46 -4.96 7.71 -15.51
N PRO A 47 -5.46 7.29 -16.68
CA PRO A 47 -5.41 5.90 -17.09
C PRO A 47 -3.98 5.47 -17.42
N ILE A 48 -3.65 4.23 -17.06
CA ILE A 48 -2.38 3.61 -17.47
C ILE A 48 -2.35 3.40 -18.99
N GLN A 49 -1.18 3.60 -19.61
CA GLN A 49 -0.99 3.45 -21.05
C GLN A 49 -0.36 2.09 -21.34
N MET A 50 -1.19 1.05 -21.48
CA MET A 50 -0.70 -0.29 -21.84
C MET A 50 -0.38 -0.33 -23.35
N PRO A 51 0.79 -0.86 -23.76
CA PRO A 51 1.11 -0.99 -25.18
C PRO A 51 0.15 -1.99 -25.87
N GLU A 52 0.03 -1.89 -27.20
CA GLU A 52 -0.86 -2.76 -28.00
C GLU A 52 -0.53 -4.25 -27.86
N GLN A 53 0.76 -4.58 -27.68
CA GLN A 53 1.26 -5.93 -27.47
C GLN A 53 2.07 -5.97 -26.16
N PRO A 54 1.39 -6.02 -24.99
CA PRO A 54 2.09 -5.99 -23.72
C PRO A 54 2.84 -7.29 -23.46
N THR A 55 3.97 -7.19 -22.77
CA THR A 55 4.61 -8.37 -22.18
C THR A 55 3.76 -8.93 -21.04
N GLU A 56 4.07 -10.15 -20.59
CA GLU A 56 3.43 -10.76 -19.43
C GLU A 56 3.57 -9.89 -18.18
N GLU A 57 4.78 -9.39 -17.92
CA GLU A 57 5.07 -8.52 -16.79
C GLU A 57 4.31 -7.18 -16.88
N GLN A 58 4.19 -6.60 -18.07
CA GLN A 58 3.41 -5.37 -18.27
C GLN A 58 1.92 -5.61 -17.98
N ARG A 59 1.35 -6.74 -18.41
CA ARG A 59 -0.03 -7.12 -18.04
C ARG A 59 -0.18 -7.27 -16.52
N GLN A 60 0.78 -7.91 -15.87
CA GLN A 60 0.80 -8.10 -14.43
C GLN A 60 0.80 -6.75 -13.69
N TRP A 61 1.69 -5.83 -14.06
CA TRP A 61 1.72 -4.49 -13.49
C TRP A 61 0.47 -3.67 -13.79
N ALA A 62 -0.12 -3.82 -14.98
CA ALA A 62 -1.38 -3.17 -15.34
C ALA A 62 -2.52 -3.63 -14.42
N ALA A 63 -2.66 -4.96 -14.23
CA ALA A 63 -3.64 -5.54 -13.33
C ALA A 63 -3.43 -5.11 -11.86
N PHE A 64 -2.17 -5.04 -11.41
CA PHE A 64 -1.84 -4.51 -10.09
C PHE A 64 -2.23 -3.04 -9.92
N CYS A 65 -1.91 -2.18 -10.90
CA CYS A 65 -2.25 -0.77 -10.85
C CYS A 65 -3.77 -0.54 -10.87
N ALA A 66 -4.52 -1.28 -11.69
CA ALA A 66 -5.99 -1.22 -11.66
C ALA A 66 -6.56 -1.68 -10.30
N GLY A 67 -6.01 -2.75 -9.72
CA GLY A 67 -6.34 -3.18 -8.36
C GLY A 67 -6.01 -2.13 -7.29
N ALA A 68 -4.87 -1.44 -7.42
CA ALA A 68 -4.43 -0.38 -6.54
C ALA A 68 -5.36 0.84 -6.59
N ALA A 69 -5.74 1.30 -7.78
CA ALA A 69 -6.69 2.41 -7.96
C ALA A 69 -8.02 2.11 -7.26
N ASP A 70 -8.58 0.92 -7.51
CA ASP A 70 -9.83 0.45 -6.92
C ASP A 70 -9.73 0.31 -5.38
N TYR A 71 -8.65 -0.29 -4.88
CA TYR A 71 -8.39 -0.41 -3.44
C TYR A 71 -8.28 0.95 -2.74
N LEU A 72 -7.44 1.84 -3.27
CA LEU A 72 -7.21 3.15 -2.68
C LEU A 72 -8.46 4.02 -2.76
N ALA A 73 -9.22 3.94 -3.86
CA ALA A 73 -10.48 4.65 -3.96
C ALA A 73 -11.45 4.24 -2.85
N ARG A 74 -11.67 2.93 -2.65
CA ARG A 74 -12.54 2.44 -1.58
C ARG A 74 -12.00 2.81 -0.20
N ARG A 75 -10.71 2.61 0.05
CA ARG A 75 -10.08 2.82 1.37
C ARG A 75 -10.09 4.29 1.79
N TYR A 76 -9.92 5.20 0.84
CA TYR A 76 -9.83 6.63 1.09
C TYR A 76 -11.11 7.42 0.76
N ARG A 77 -12.20 6.73 0.38
CA ARG A 77 -13.48 7.34 -0.01
C ARG A 77 -13.32 8.28 -1.21
N LEU A 78 -12.55 7.84 -2.20
CA LEU A 78 -12.40 8.49 -3.50
C LEU A 78 -13.32 7.81 -4.52
N THR A 79 -13.51 8.43 -5.67
CA THR A 79 -14.19 7.82 -6.81
C THR A 79 -13.24 6.84 -7.49
N CYS A 80 -13.70 5.61 -7.72
CA CYS A 80 -12.93 4.62 -8.47
C CYS A 80 -12.86 5.07 -9.94
N PRO A 81 -11.66 5.25 -10.53
CA PRO A 81 -11.52 5.61 -11.93
C PRO A 81 -12.15 4.57 -12.85
N VAL A 82 -12.87 5.01 -13.89
CA VAL A 82 -13.55 4.09 -14.83
C VAL A 82 -12.57 3.14 -15.49
N TRP A 83 -11.38 3.63 -15.87
CA TRP A 83 -10.34 2.79 -16.47
C TRP A 83 -9.98 1.62 -15.56
N ALA A 84 -9.89 1.83 -14.25
CA ALA A 84 -9.50 0.77 -13.33
C ALA A 84 -10.49 -0.39 -13.34
N LEU A 85 -11.76 -0.16 -13.70
CA LEU A 85 -12.82 -1.17 -13.76
C LEU A 85 -12.82 -1.99 -15.05
N ASP A 86 -11.98 -1.66 -16.03
CA ASP A 86 -11.91 -2.37 -17.30
C ASP A 86 -11.51 -3.85 -17.10
N PRO A 87 -12.30 -4.81 -17.61
CA PRO A 87 -11.95 -6.24 -17.58
C PRO A 87 -10.59 -6.57 -18.20
N ALA A 88 -10.07 -5.74 -19.11
CA ALA A 88 -8.74 -5.89 -19.71
C ALA A 88 -7.60 -5.89 -18.69
N TYR A 89 -7.84 -5.37 -17.47
CA TYR A 89 -6.89 -5.40 -16.36
C TYR A 89 -7.06 -6.61 -15.43
N SER A 90 -7.66 -7.69 -15.91
CA SER A 90 -7.72 -8.98 -15.22
C SER A 90 -6.79 -9.98 -15.89
N LEU A 91 -6.04 -10.73 -15.09
CA LEU A 91 -5.15 -11.75 -15.62
C LEU A 91 -5.90 -13.07 -15.86
N PRO A 92 -5.59 -13.81 -16.93
CA PRO A 92 -6.15 -15.15 -17.13
C PRO A 92 -5.68 -16.14 -16.06
N ASP A 93 -4.43 -16.01 -15.64
CA ASP A 93 -3.80 -16.85 -14.63
C ASP A 93 -3.44 -16.07 -13.36
N PRO A 94 -3.46 -16.73 -12.18
CA PRO A 94 -3.01 -16.14 -10.92
C PRO A 94 -1.57 -15.64 -10.96
N TRP A 95 -1.38 -14.37 -10.62
CA TRP A 95 -0.06 -13.80 -10.38
C TRP A 95 0.17 -13.57 -8.88
N TYR A 96 1.26 -14.13 -8.35
CA TYR A 96 1.63 -14.02 -6.95
C TYR A 96 2.84 -13.12 -6.77
N MET A 97 2.68 -12.04 -5.99
CA MET A 97 3.78 -11.13 -5.66
C MET A 97 4.60 -11.67 -4.48
N THR A 98 5.29 -12.79 -4.70
CA THR A 98 6.12 -13.47 -3.68
C THR A 98 7.57 -12.96 -3.63
N GLY A 99 7.99 -12.16 -4.60
CA GLY A 99 9.40 -11.83 -4.80
C GLY A 99 10.23 -13.10 -5.04
N PRO A 100 11.47 -13.19 -4.55
CA PRO A 100 12.36 -14.32 -4.82
C PRO A 100 12.00 -15.61 -4.05
N PHE A 101 11.02 -15.56 -3.13
CA PHE A 101 10.68 -16.68 -2.24
C PHE A 101 9.32 -17.31 -2.60
N ASP A 102 9.16 -17.74 -3.85
CA ASP A 102 7.92 -18.37 -4.30
C ASP A 102 7.79 -19.81 -3.80
N ASN A 103 6.71 -20.10 -3.07
CA ASN A 103 6.36 -21.45 -2.63
C ASN A 103 4.85 -21.57 -2.35
N LEU A 104 4.34 -22.81 -2.32
CA LEU A 104 2.91 -23.09 -2.16
C LEU A 104 2.31 -22.51 -0.87
N VAL A 105 3.07 -22.50 0.23
CA VAL A 105 2.61 -21.94 1.52
C VAL A 105 2.44 -20.43 1.41
N MET A 106 3.40 -19.74 0.79
CA MET A 106 3.34 -18.31 0.51
C MET A 106 2.16 -17.96 -0.39
N ARG A 107 1.98 -18.70 -1.50
CA ARG A 107 0.85 -18.50 -2.42
C ARG A 107 -0.49 -18.68 -1.72
N ALA A 108 -0.67 -19.74 -0.95
CA ALA A 108 -1.88 -19.99 -0.17
C ALA A 108 -2.14 -18.89 0.87
N SER A 109 -1.08 -18.36 1.50
CA SER A 109 -1.19 -17.21 2.40
C SER A 109 -1.66 -15.95 1.67
N LEU A 110 -1.06 -15.65 0.51
CA LEU A 110 -1.45 -14.51 -0.33
C LEU A 110 -2.89 -14.61 -0.82
N GLN A 111 -3.38 -15.80 -1.20
CA GLN A 111 -4.80 -16.00 -1.56
C GLN A 111 -5.76 -15.62 -0.43
N LYS A 112 -5.40 -15.95 0.81
CA LYS A 112 -6.21 -15.63 2.00
C LYS A 112 -6.23 -14.14 2.31
N VAL A 113 -5.09 -13.46 2.17
CA VAL A 113 -4.94 -12.07 2.63
C VAL A 113 -5.14 -11.02 1.53
N ALA A 114 -4.98 -11.38 0.26
CA ALA A 114 -5.07 -10.43 -0.86
C ALA A 114 -6.41 -9.69 -0.83
N PRO A 115 -6.42 -8.34 -0.82
CA PRO A 115 -7.67 -7.58 -0.83
C PRO A 115 -8.48 -7.83 -2.11
N GLU A 116 -9.81 -7.73 -1.99
CA GLU A 116 -10.75 -8.04 -3.08
C GLU A 116 -10.44 -7.33 -4.41
N PRO A 117 -10.04 -6.04 -4.44
CA PRO A 117 -9.69 -5.37 -5.69
C PRO A 117 -8.59 -6.06 -6.51
N TRP A 118 -7.61 -6.68 -5.88
CA TRP A 118 -6.59 -7.46 -6.60
C TRP A 118 -7.05 -8.87 -6.88
N ARG A 119 -7.77 -9.50 -5.92
CA ARG A 119 -8.24 -10.89 -6.05
C ARG A 119 -9.13 -11.09 -7.29
N LYS A 120 -10.06 -10.18 -7.55
CA LYS A 120 -10.95 -10.27 -8.73
C LYS A 120 -10.19 -10.12 -10.07
N ARG A 121 -8.95 -9.65 -10.04
CA ARG A 121 -8.05 -9.48 -11.20
C ARG A 121 -6.98 -10.58 -11.28
N ASN A 122 -7.10 -11.64 -10.47
CA ASN A 122 -6.10 -12.70 -10.33
C ASN A 122 -4.72 -12.20 -9.85
N VAL A 123 -4.68 -11.09 -9.11
CA VAL A 123 -3.46 -10.58 -8.48
C VAL A 123 -3.48 -10.91 -6.99
N PHE A 124 -2.44 -11.60 -6.53
CA PHE A 124 -2.31 -12.04 -5.15
C PHE A 124 -1.10 -11.36 -4.50
N CYS A 125 -1.38 -10.30 -3.75
CA CYS A 125 -0.40 -9.47 -3.07
C CYS A 125 -0.68 -9.41 -1.55
N SER A 126 0.29 -8.93 -0.78
CA SER A 126 0.10 -8.73 0.66
C SER A 126 -0.93 -7.62 0.92
N ASN A 127 -1.77 -7.79 1.94
CA ASN A 127 -2.65 -6.71 2.44
C ASN A 127 -1.88 -5.55 3.11
N ARG A 128 -0.55 -5.61 3.13
CA ARG A 128 0.35 -4.59 3.67
C ARG A 128 1.13 -3.84 2.59
N ILE A 129 0.78 -3.99 1.31
CA ILE A 129 1.55 -3.43 0.19
C ILE A 129 1.70 -1.89 0.26
N PHE A 130 0.73 -1.21 0.88
CA PHE A 130 0.75 0.24 1.07
C PHE A 130 1.06 0.68 2.51
N THR A 131 1.61 -0.21 3.35
CA THR A 131 2.01 0.11 4.73
C THR A 131 2.81 1.41 4.77
N ASN A 132 2.30 2.39 5.49
CA ASN A 132 2.93 3.71 5.59
C ASN A 132 2.64 4.30 6.96
N GLN A 133 3.69 4.72 7.65
CA GLN A 133 3.60 5.25 9.02
C GLN A 133 2.97 6.65 9.07
N HIS A 134 2.96 7.41 7.97
CA HIS A 134 2.50 8.78 7.98
C HIS A 134 1.05 8.91 8.48
N ARG A 135 0.77 9.95 9.26
CA ARG A 135 -0.53 10.18 9.94
C ARG A 135 -1.75 10.26 9.01
N SER A 136 -1.53 10.51 7.72
CA SER A 136 -2.59 10.59 6.71
C SER A 136 -2.97 9.22 6.14
N SER A 137 -2.14 8.20 6.38
CA SER A 137 -2.35 6.83 5.93
C SER A 137 -3.39 6.16 6.82
N LYS A 138 -4.30 5.42 6.18
CA LYS A 138 -5.22 4.48 6.82
C LYS A 138 -4.71 3.05 6.71
N GLU A 139 -3.55 2.82 6.12
CA GLU A 139 -3.02 1.46 5.94
C GLU A 139 -2.55 0.86 7.26
N PRO A 140 -2.54 -0.48 7.40
CA PRO A 140 -1.93 -1.12 8.56
C PRO A 140 -0.52 -0.60 8.80
N GLY A 141 -0.13 -0.40 10.06
CA GLY A 141 1.17 0.16 10.43
C GLY A 141 1.28 1.69 10.33
N ASN A 142 0.17 2.41 10.08
CA ASN A 142 0.14 3.86 10.24
C ASN A 142 0.35 4.27 11.72
N LEU A 143 0.78 5.52 11.96
CA LEU A 143 1.03 6.02 13.31
C LEU A 143 -0.15 5.80 14.27
N GLN A 144 -1.40 6.01 13.81
CA GLN A 144 -2.58 5.81 14.64
C GLN A 144 -2.79 4.34 15.02
N ASP A 145 -2.63 3.40 14.08
CA ASP A 145 -2.66 1.95 14.34
C ASP A 145 -1.56 1.54 15.32
N LEU A 146 -0.34 2.07 15.16
CA LEU A 146 0.77 1.82 16.09
C LEU A 146 0.47 2.35 17.49
N HIS A 147 -0.10 3.56 17.59
CA HIS A 147 -0.53 4.13 18.87
C HIS A 147 -1.65 3.30 19.51
N GLN A 148 -2.66 2.90 18.75
CA GLN A 148 -3.76 2.06 19.25
C GLN A 148 -3.28 0.71 19.77
N ARG A 149 -2.40 0.02 19.02
CA ARG A 149 -1.80 -1.24 19.46
C ARG A 149 -0.98 -1.08 20.72
N ARG A 150 -0.20 0.01 20.81
CA ARG A 150 0.56 0.32 22.02
C ARG A 150 -0.37 0.55 23.20
N GLN A 151 -1.44 1.32 23.03
CA GLN A 151 -2.43 1.56 24.09
C GLN A 151 -3.13 0.27 24.54
N ALA A 152 -3.51 -0.60 23.60
CA ALA A 152 -4.10 -1.91 23.93
C ALA A 152 -3.12 -2.78 24.72
N MET A 153 -1.85 -2.86 24.29
CA MET A 153 -0.79 -3.57 25.00
C MET A 153 -0.58 -3.03 26.42
N LEU A 154 -0.55 -1.70 26.59
CA LEU A 154 -0.41 -1.07 27.91
C LEU A 154 -1.63 -1.32 28.81
N ALA A 155 -2.84 -1.39 28.23
CA ALA A 155 -4.06 -1.67 28.97
C ALA A 155 -4.15 -3.10 29.50
N GLU A 156 -3.48 -4.05 28.83
CA GLU A 156 -3.38 -5.45 29.27
C GLU A 156 -2.30 -5.68 30.35
N MET A 157 -1.36 -4.74 30.52
CA MET A 157 -0.29 -4.82 31.52
C MET A 157 -0.79 -4.46 32.93
N SER A 158 -0.17 -5.07 33.94
CA SER A 158 -0.34 -4.60 35.33
C SER A 158 0.19 -3.16 35.49
N PRO A 159 -0.25 -2.42 36.51
CA PRO A 159 0.24 -1.06 36.76
C PRO A 159 1.78 -0.97 36.90
N GLU A 160 2.41 -1.98 37.51
CA GLU A 160 3.87 -2.02 37.74
C GLU A 160 4.65 -2.30 36.45
N GLU A 161 4.19 -3.26 35.64
CA GLU A 161 4.79 -3.57 34.34
C GLU A 161 4.68 -2.39 33.38
N ARG A 162 3.52 -1.73 33.36
CA ARG A 162 3.28 -0.55 32.54
C ARG A 162 4.18 0.62 32.95
N ALA A 163 4.32 0.89 34.25
CA ALA A 163 5.20 1.94 34.74
C ALA A 163 6.67 1.69 34.33
N THR A 164 7.13 0.45 34.48
CA THR A 164 8.46 0.01 34.05
C THR A 164 8.65 0.21 32.54
N TYR A 165 7.72 -0.29 31.73
CA TYR A 165 7.77 -0.17 30.27
C TYR A 165 7.81 1.30 29.81
N VAL A 166 6.95 2.15 30.37
CA VAL A 166 6.88 3.58 30.01
C VAL A 166 8.18 4.30 30.39
N ALA A 167 8.75 4.02 31.57
CA ALA A 167 10.02 4.60 31.99
C ALA A 167 11.17 4.19 31.05
N GLU A 168 11.28 2.90 30.73
CA GLU A 168 12.30 2.39 29.80
C GLU A 168 12.14 2.96 28.39
N TYR A 169 10.91 3.08 27.90
CA TYR A 169 10.63 3.64 26.58
C TYR A 169 11.00 5.13 26.52
N ASN A 170 10.54 5.92 27.49
CA ASN A 170 10.78 7.37 27.54
C ASN A 170 12.27 7.70 27.73
N ALA A 171 13.06 6.82 28.36
CA ALA A 171 14.50 6.98 28.47
C ALA A 171 15.24 6.82 27.12
N ARG A 172 14.63 6.17 26.12
CA ARG A 172 15.25 5.84 24.82
C ARG A 172 14.79 6.74 23.68
N VAL A 173 13.81 7.60 23.90
CA VAL A 173 13.22 8.43 22.84
C VAL A 173 13.31 9.92 23.16
N PRO A 174 13.31 10.81 22.14
CA PRO A 174 13.21 12.23 22.35
C PRO A 174 11.94 12.61 23.12
N SER A 175 11.98 13.73 23.86
CA SER A 175 10.87 14.19 24.72
C SER A 175 9.51 14.30 24.01
N TRP A 176 9.50 14.64 22.72
CA TRP A 176 8.28 14.76 21.91
C TRP A 176 7.68 13.40 21.48
N MET A 177 8.39 12.30 21.70
CA MET A 177 7.92 10.92 21.48
C MET A 177 7.55 10.19 22.79
N CYS A 178 7.75 10.80 23.96
CA CYS A 178 7.44 10.18 25.24
C CYS A 178 5.95 9.83 25.35
N ILE A 179 5.66 8.72 26.04
CA ILE A 179 4.31 8.21 26.30
C ILE A 179 3.97 8.32 27.79
N SER A 180 2.67 8.42 28.07
CA SER A 180 2.11 8.41 29.42
C SER A 180 1.71 6.99 29.83
N ALA A 181 1.74 6.72 31.14
CA ALA A 181 1.18 5.50 31.72
C ALA A 181 -0.35 5.54 31.79
#